data_AF-A0A1J4LXP5-F1
#
_entry.id   AF-A0A1J4LXP5-F1
#
_cell.length_a   1.000
_cell.length_b   1.000
_cell.length_c   1.000
_cell.angle_alpha   90.00
_cell.angle_beta   90.00
_cell.angle_gamma   90.00
#
_symmetry.space_group_name_H-M   'P 1'
#
loop_
_entity.id
_entity.type
_entity.pdbx_description
1 polymer ?
#
loop_
_entity_poly.entity_id
_entity_poly.type
_entity_poly.pdbx_seq_one_letter_code
_entity_poly.pdbx_strand_id
1 'polypeptide(L)'
;MYSFESIDLDIYRGDDYFLMGFVEPEPSEGEDYDPDEDAKNYGVTLVREGTHPLEENIEIVRMDTAHGQPHMDLVYLPPDTNEERKVWLDDGYTYKRMKQYLLANWETFADRYIQHNE
;
A
#
# COMPACT_ATOMS: atom_id res chain seq x y z
N MET A 1 10.41 -6.58 5.27
CA MET A 1 9.22 -5.86 5.78
C MET A 1 8.15 -6.83 6.27
N TYR A 2 7.65 -6.59 7.47
CA TYR A 2 6.65 -7.36 8.20
C TYR A 2 5.31 -6.65 8.18
N SER A 3 4.23 -7.36 7.87
CA SER A 3 2.87 -6.82 8.00
C SER A 3 2.52 -6.67 9.48
N PHE A 4 2.06 -5.51 9.88
CA PHE A 4 1.75 -5.23 11.29
C PHE A 4 0.37 -4.60 11.51
N GLU A 5 -0.24 -4.06 10.45
CA GLU A 5 -1.56 -3.44 10.49
C GLU A 5 -2.36 -3.81 9.25
N SER A 6 -3.67 -4.02 9.41
CA SER A 6 -4.65 -4.11 8.31
C SER A 6 -5.84 -3.20 8.62
N ILE A 7 -6.32 -2.48 7.60
CA ILE A 7 -7.43 -1.53 7.70
C ILE A 7 -8.42 -1.83 6.61
N ASP A 8 -9.60 -2.30 7.01
CA ASP A 8 -10.74 -2.52 6.13
C ASP A 8 -11.22 -1.19 5.52
N LEU A 9 -11.43 -1.17 4.20
CA LEU A 9 -11.91 -0.01 3.43
C LEU A 9 -13.34 -0.21 2.91
N ASP A 10 -14.02 -1.29 3.32
CA ASP A 10 -15.34 -1.73 2.82
C ASP A 10 -15.33 -2.17 1.34
N ILE A 11 -16.51 -2.57 0.88
CA ILE A 11 -16.78 -2.99 -0.49
C ILE A 11 -16.91 -1.77 -1.40
N TYR A 12 -16.21 -1.79 -2.52
CA TYR A 12 -16.33 -0.78 -3.57
C TYR A 12 -16.43 -1.42 -4.95
N ARG A 13 -17.44 -1.01 -5.72
CA ARG A 13 -17.77 -1.60 -7.03
C ARG A 13 -17.94 -3.12 -7.06
N GLY A 14 -18.19 -3.74 -5.91
CA GLY A 14 -18.45 -5.17 -5.78
C GLY A 14 -17.28 -6.00 -5.27
N ASP A 15 -16.12 -5.38 -5.05
CA ASP A 15 -14.94 -6.04 -4.48
C ASP A 15 -14.59 -5.47 -3.10
N ASP A 16 -14.01 -6.29 -2.23
CA ASP A 16 -13.51 -5.90 -0.91
C ASP A 16 -12.09 -5.32 -1.00
N TYR A 17 -11.86 -4.20 -0.29
CA TYR A 17 -10.57 -3.52 -0.27
C TYR A 17 -10.06 -3.33 1.15
N PHE A 18 -8.74 -3.37 1.31
CA PHE A 18 -8.10 -3.02 2.57
C PHE A 18 -6.72 -2.38 2.33
N LEU A 19 -6.24 -1.62 3.32
CA LEU A 19 -4.84 -1.22 3.38
C LEU A 19 -4.07 -2.19 4.26
N MET A 20 -2.87 -2.54 3.84
CA MET A 20 -1.94 -3.29 4.68
C MET A 20 -0.68 -2.48 4.93
N GLY A 21 -0.36 -2.29 6.21
CA GLY A 21 0.83 -1.60 6.69
C GLY A 21 1.98 -2.57 6.95
N PHE A 22 3.19 -2.18 6.56
CA PHE A 22 4.41 -2.96 6.77
C PHE A 22 5.52 -2.12 7.38
N VAL A 23 6.37 -2.76 8.17
CA VAL A 23 7.54 -2.14 8.80
C VAL A 23 8.76 -3.06 8.80
N GLU A 24 9.93 -2.47 8.98
CA GLU A 24 11.18 -3.18 9.20
C GLU A 24 12.07 -2.39 10.17
N PRO A 25 12.54 -2.97 11.28
CA PRO A 25 12.35 -4.37 11.70
C PRO A 25 10.92 -4.69 12.16
N GLU A 26 10.65 -5.98 12.40
CA GLU A 26 9.43 -6.43 13.07
C GLU A 26 9.28 -5.75 14.45
N PRO A 27 8.08 -5.25 14.81
CA PRO A 27 7.82 -4.74 16.16
C PRO A 27 8.00 -5.82 17.22
N SER A 28 8.58 -5.47 18.36
CA SER A 28 8.61 -6.36 19.52
C SER A 28 7.22 -6.43 20.18
N GLU A 29 6.76 -7.62 20.58
CA GLU A 29 5.52 -7.75 21.33
C GLU A 29 5.57 -6.99 22.66
N GLY A 30 4.55 -6.18 22.93
CA GLY A 30 4.36 -5.49 24.21
C GLY A 30 5.09 -4.16 24.38
N GLU A 31 5.78 -3.68 23.34
CA GLU A 31 6.35 -2.33 23.28
C GLU A 31 5.39 -1.37 22.58
N ASP A 32 5.40 -0.10 23.00
CA ASP A 32 4.77 0.98 22.23
C ASP A 32 5.59 1.16 20.95
N TYR A 33 4.94 1.08 19.79
CA TYR A 33 5.61 1.05 18.50
C TYR A 33 5.01 2.10 17.57
N ASP A 34 5.80 3.11 17.22
CA ASP A 34 5.47 4.12 16.23
C ASP A 34 6.28 3.87 14.94
N PRO A 35 5.64 3.45 13.83
CA PRO A 35 6.31 3.30 12.54
C PRO A 35 7.05 4.54 12.05
N ASP A 36 6.64 5.75 12.44
CA ASP A 36 7.32 6.99 12.04
C ASP A 36 8.65 7.20 12.80
N GLU A 37 8.82 6.59 13.98
CA GLU A 37 9.99 6.75 14.84
C GLU A 37 10.88 5.50 14.93
N ASP A 38 10.26 4.32 15.04
CA ASP A 38 10.93 3.05 15.35
C ASP A 38 11.32 2.23 14.11
N ALA A 39 10.60 2.42 13.00
CA ALA A 39 10.86 1.67 11.78
C ALA A 39 12.01 2.27 10.97
N LYS A 40 12.92 1.41 10.51
CA LYS A 40 13.98 1.79 9.55
C LYS A 40 13.42 1.94 8.15
N ASN A 41 12.49 1.05 7.78
CA ASN A 41 11.70 1.17 6.58
C ASN A 41 10.25 0.85 6.90
N TYR A 42 9.34 1.47 6.17
CA TYR A 42 7.91 1.31 6.35
C TYR A 42 7.20 1.47 5.02
N GLY A 43 5.95 1.02 4.96
CA GLY A 43 5.11 1.20 3.81
C GLY A 43 3.65 0.84 4.06
N VAL A 44 2.80 1.26 3.14
CA VAL A 44 1.38 0.90 3.09
C VAL A 44 1.05 0.52 1.66
N THR A 45 0.25 -0.54 1.51
CA THR A 45 -0.23 -0.98 0.21
C THR A 45 -1.75 -1.05 0.20
N LEU A 46 -2.37 -0.68 -0.93
CA LEU A 46 -3.79 -0.92 -1.20
C LEU A 46 -3.94 -2.29 -1.83
N VAL A 47 -4.85 -3.07 -1.28
CA VAL A 47 -5.12 -4.45 -1.68
C VAL A 47 -6.59 -4.60 -2.05
N ARG A 48 -6.84 -5.31 -3.14
CA ARG A 48 -8.12 -5.96 -3.39
C ARG A 48 -8.08 -7.39 -2.86
N GLU A 49 -9.02 -7.74 -2.00
CA GLU A 49 -9.13 -9.11 -1.49
C GLU A 49 -9.58 -10.07 -2.60
N GLY A 50 -9.03 -11.28 -2.62
CA GLY A 50 -9.50 -12.33 -3.52
C GLY A 50 -10.95 -12.71 -3.21
N THR A 51 -11.78 -12.89 -4.24
CA THR A 51 -13.22 -13.18 -4.04
C THR A 51 -13.49 -14.57 -3.48
N HIS A 52 -12.46 -15.44 -3.50
CA HIS A 52 -12.49 -16.78 -2.96
C HIS A 52 -11.20 -17.04 -2.16
N PRO A 53 -11.21 -17.89 -1.10
CA PRO A 53 -10.00 -18.25 -0.35
C PRO A 53 -8.85 -18.91 -1.13
N LEU A 54 -9.07 -19.20 -2.42
CA LEU A 54 -8.07 -19.77 -3.33
C LEU A 54 -7.54 -18.73 -4.32
N GLU A 55 -8.17 -17.55 -4.37
CA GLU A 55 -7.69 -16.42 -5.14
C GLU A 55 -6.69 -15.63 -4.30
N GLU A 56 -5.63 -15.17 -4.94
CA GLU A 56 -4.63 -14.35 -4.29
C GLU A 56 -5.12 -12.91 -4.18
N ASN A 57 -4.76 -12.26 -3.09
CA ASN A 57 -4.93 -10.82 -2.92
C ASN A 57 -4.11 -10.08 -3.98
N ILE A 58 -4.68 -9.01 -4.52
CA ILE A 58 -4.05 -8.21 -5.58
C ILE A 58 -3.58 -6.89 -5.00
N GLU A 59 -2.27 -6.67 -5.02
CA GLU A 59 -1.67 -5.38 -4.71
C GLU A 59 -1.89 -4.39 -5.86
N ILE A 60 -2.50 -3.23 -5.53
CA ILE A 60 -2.87 -2.20 -6.51
C ILE A 60 -1.84 -1.08 -6.54
N VAL A 61 -1.51 -0.53 -5.38
CA VAL A 61 -0.54 0.56 -5.23
C VAL A 61 0.18 0.40 -3.92
N ARG A 62 1.49 0.62 -3.93
CA ARG A 62 2.34 0.49 -2.75
C ARG A 62 3.13 1.76 -2.54
N MET A 63 3.08 2.32 -1.34
CA MET A 63 3.95 3.41 -0.92
C MET A 63 4.92 2.87 0.13
N ASP A 64 6.22 2.99 -0.08
CA ASP A 64 7.21 2.57 0.91
C ASP A 64 8.53 3.33 0.84
N THR A 65 9.39 3.08 1.82
CA THR A 65 10.74 3.63 1.92
C THR A 65 11.85 2.62 1.63
N ALA A 66 11.49 1.42 1.14
CA ALA A 66 12.47 0.42 0.76
C ALA A 66 13.45 1.02 -0.27
N HIS A 67 14.71 0.66 -0.15
CA HIS A 67 15.81 1.17 -0.99
C HIS A 67 16.20 2.64 -0.75
N GLY A 68 15.79 3.21 0.39
CA GLY A 68 16.40 4.43 0.94
C GLY A 68 15.79 5.74 0.46
N GLN A 69 14.75 5.69 -0.38
CA GLN A 69 13.96 6.88 -0.72
C GLN A 69 12.46 6.54 -0.74
N PRO A 70 11.60 7.35 -0.10
CA PRO A 70 10.15 7.20 -0.18
C PRO A 70 9.65 7.27 -1.62
N HIS A 71 8.80 6.32 -2.01
CA HIS A 71 8.22 6.27 -3.34
C HIS A 71 6.85 5.60 -3.34
N MET A 72 6.13 5.74 -4.46
CA MET A 72 4.86 5.07 -4.73
C MET A 72 4.99 4.24 -6.00
N ASP A 73 4.77 2.94 -5.90
CA ASP A 73 4.69 2.01 -7.01
C ASP A 73 3.23 1.78 -7.42
N LEU A 74 2.92 2.12 -8.68
CA LEU A 74 1.63 1.90 -9.32
C LEU A 74 1.58 0.46 -9.87
N VAL A 75 1.37 -0.50 -8.98
CA VAL A 75 1.45 -1.94 -9.28
C VAL A 75 0.41 -2.36 -10.30
N TYR A 76 -0.76 -1.72 -10.28
CA TYR A 76 -1.86 -1.98 -11.23
C TYR A 76 -1.50 -1.71 -12.70
N LEU A 77 -0.44 -0.94 -12.99
CA LEU A 77 -0.05 -0.64 -14.37
C LEU A 77 0.62 -1.87 -15.01
N PRO A 78 0.10 -2.34 -16.17
CA PRO A 78 0.76 -3.38 -16.95
C PRO A 78 2.21 -3.00 -17.32
N PRO A 79 3.11 -4.00 -17.45
CA PRO A 79 4.53 -3.76 -17.70
C PRO A 79 4.83 -3.11 -19.06
N ASP A 80 3.90 -3.15 -20.00
CA ASP A 80 3.99 -2.62 -21.36
C ASP A 80 3.31 -1.24 -21.52
N THR A 81 2.84 -0.64 -20.42
CA THR A 81 2.34 0.74 -20.46
C THR A 81 3.49 1.74 -20.63
N ASN A 82 3.21 2.84 -21.34
CA ASN A 82 4.13 3.99 -21.44
C ASN A 82 4.04 4.93 -20.21
N GLU A 83 3.41 4.47 -19.12
CA GLU A 83 3.21 5.25 -17.89
C GLU A 83 4.30 4.94 -16.87
N GLU A 84 4.71 5.95 -16.10
CA GLU A 84 5.70 5.76 -15.05
C GLU A 84 5.11 4.97 -13.88
N ARG A 85 5.67 3.79 -13.61
CA ARG A 85 5.19 2.89 -12.55
C ARG A 85 5.68 3.25 -11.15
N LYS A 86 6.65 4.15 -11.04
CA LYS A 86 7.28 4.54 -9.76
C LYS A 86 7.33 6.06 -9.64
N VAL A 87 6.66 6.61 -8.65
CA VAL A 87 6.66 8.06 -8.35
C VAL A 87 7.53 8.29 -7.12
N TRP A 88 8.63 9.04 -7.28
CA TRP A 88 9.48 9.44 -6.17
C TRP A 88 8.80 10.51 -5.32
N LEU A 89 8.90 10.37 -4.00
CA LEU A 89 8.30 11.29 -3.03
C LEU A 89 9.41 12.11 -2.34
N ASP A 90 9.01 13.21 -1.71
CA ASP A 90 9.91 14.05 -0.93
C ASP A 90 10.53 13.27 0.24
N ASP A 91 11.78 13.62 0.57
CA ASP A 91 12.45 13.10 1.76
C ASP A 91 11.63 13.44 3.02
N GLY A 92 11.40 12.43 3.88
CA GLY A 92 10.60 12.58 5.10
C GLY A 92 9.10 12.30 4.94
N TYR A 93 8.68 11.68 3.84
CA TYR A 93 7.31 11.16 3.69
C TYR A 93 7.05 10.04 4.70
N THR A 94 6.41 10.36 5.83
CA THR A 94 6.23 9.41 6.96
C THR A 94 5.22 8.30 6.67
N TYR A 95 5.24 7.22 7.46
CA TYR A 95 4.26 6.13 7.37
C TYR A 95 2.85 6.68 7.53
N LYS A 96 2.64 7.53 8.55
CA LYS A 96 1.33 8.19 8.77
C LYS A 96 0.88 8.98 7.54
N ARG A 97 1.80 9.67 6.87
CA ARG A 97 1.48 10.43 5.65
C ARG A 97 1.16 9.52 4.46
N MET A 98 1.86 8.41 4.28
CA MET A 98 1.55 7.37 3.26
C MET A 98 0.16 6.79 3.49
N LYS A 99 -0.10 6.36 4.72
CA LYS A 99 -1.40 5.83 5.15
C LYS A 99 -2.53 6.81 4.87
N GLN A 100 -2.41 8.06 5.32
CA GLN A 100 -3.42 9.09 5.09
C GLN A 100 -3.64 9.37 3.60
N TYR A 101 -2.58 9.36 2.81
CA TYR A 101 -2.68 9.57 1.37
C TYR A 101 -3.46 8.44 0.69
N LEU A 102 -3.12 7.18 0.98
CA LEU A 102 -3.87 6.04 0.42
C LEU A 102 -5.31 6.03 0.92
N LEU A 103 -5.57 6.26 2.21
CA LEU A 103 -6.93 6.39 2.75
C LEU A 103 -7.76 7.47 2.06
N ALA A 104 -7.15 8.57 1.64
CA ALA A 104 -7.87 9.65 0.96
C ALA A 104 -8.10 9.40 -0.53
N ASN A 105 -7.38 8.45 -1.16
CA ASN A 105 -7.34 8.29 -2.61
C ASN A 105 -7.60 6.85 -3.08
N TRP A 106 -7.90 5.91 -2.19
CA TRP A 106 -7.99 4.48 -2.52
C TRP A 106 -9.03 4.17 -3.60
N GLU A 107 -10.22 4.79 -3.57
CA GLU A 107 -11.25 4.60 -4.60
C GLU A 107 -10.74 5.03 -5.99
N THR A 108 -9.91 6.07 -6.06
CA THR A 108 -9.29 6.51 -7.32
C THR A 108 -8.30 5.47 -7.83
N PHE A 109 -7.53 4.84 -6.94
CA PHE A 109 -6.62 3.77 -7.33
C PHE A 109 -7.35 2.49 -7.72
N ALA A 110 -8.45 2.15 -7.04
CA ALA A 110 -9.34 1.06 -7.43
C ALA A 110 -9.94 1.29 -8.82
N ASP A 111 -10.48 2.49 -9.09
CA ASP A 111 -11.02 2.85 -10.40
C ASP A 111 -9.96 2.72 -11.52
N ARG A 112 -8.72 3.15 -11.27
CA ARG A 112 -7.61 3.01 -12.22
C ARG A 112 -7.22 1.55 -12.42
N TYR A 113 -7.16 0.76 -11.35
CA TYR A 113 -6.89 -0.66 -11.46
C TYR A 113 -7.91 -1.35 -12.38
N ILE A 114 -9.20 -1.12 -12.13
CA ILE A 114 -10.30 -1.66 -12.96
C ILE A 114 -10.12 -1.23 -14.41
N GLN A 115 -9.91 0.07 -14.67
CA GLN A 115 -9.75 0.59 -16.04
C GLN A 115 -8.62 -0.09 -16.84
N HIS A 116 -7.54 -0.48 -16.18
CA HIS A 116 -6.37 -1.07 -16.85
C HIS A 116 -6.39 -2.61 -16.91
N ASN A 117 -7.22 -3.28 -16.10
CA ASN A 117 -7.14 -4.74 -15.90
C ASN A 117 -8.48 -5.48 -16.11
N GLU A 118 -9.60 -4.78 -16.29
CA GLU A 118 -10.95 -5.36 -16.49
C GLU A 118 -11.69 -4.74 -17.68
#